data_AF-A0A3D5PNV0-F1
#
_entry.id   AF-A0A3D5PNV0-F1
#
_cell.length_a   1.000
_cell.length_b   1.000
_cell.length_c   1.000
_cell.angle_alpha   90.00
_cell.angle_beta   90.00
_cell.angle_gamma   90.00
#
_symmetry.space_group_name_H-M   'P 1'
#
loop_
_entity.id
_entity.type
_entity.pdbx_description
1 polymer ?
#
loop_
_entity_poly.entity_id
_entity_poly.type
_entity_poly.pdbx_seq_one_letter_code
_entity_poly.pdbx_strand_id
1 'polypeptide(L)'
;RAGTQIFMGMKWAAAMLDPAFNPVVNALVTSNDIDSVFDNRPAAFDDTETLKTVVLMTDGKNSSSMRIKSWAYDSSSDYYHWSRYNLWYYLRRNVNRHYHSRYYWFTHDAAQGDALLDDICNASKDAGIVIWSIGFEVDDHGADVMANCASSPSHFFRVEGIEISEAFDAIARQINQLRLTQ
;
A
#
# COMPACT_ATOMS: atom_id res chain seq x y z
N ARG A 1 11.90 9.31 -9.68
CA ARG A 1 10.67 9.24 -8.85
C ARG A 1 10.06 7.88 -9.10
N ALA A 2 9.81 7.11 -8.04
CA ALA A 2 8.90 5.96 -8.16
C ALA A 2 7.49 6.53 -8.33
N GLY A 3 6.67 5.91 -9.18
CA GLY A 3 5.26 6.28 -9.24
C GLY A 3 4.44 5.56 -8.16
N THR A 4 3.13 5.78 -8.18
CA THR A 4 2.16 5.19 -7.26
C THR A 4 2.19 3.66 -7.32
N GLN A 5 2.19 3.02 -6.15
CA GLN A 5 2.25 1.56 -5.94
C GLN A 5 1.25 1.19 -4.82
N ILE A 6 -0.03 1.16 -5.18
CA ILE A 6 -1.16 0.91 -4.26
C ILE A 6 -1.03 -0.50 -3.67
N PHE A 7 -0.72 -1.51 -4.51
CA PHE A 7 -0.56 -2.90 -4.09
C PHE A 7 0.48 -3.07 -2.97
N MET A 8 1.54 -2.26 -2.96
CA MET A 8 2.57 -2.33 -1.92
C MET A 8 2.03 -1.82 -0.58
N GLY A 9 1.23 -0.74 -0.61
CA GLY A 9 0.55 -0.24 0.58
C GLY A 9 -0.42 -1.28 1.14
N MET A 10 -1.26 -1.86 0.28
CA MET A 10 -2.19 -2.91 0.67
C MET A 10 -1.48 -4.16 1.22
N LYS A 11 -0.33 -4.55 0.63
CA LYS A 11 0.49 -5.66 1.12
C LYS A 11 0.92 -5.46 2.58
N TRP A 12 1.43 -4.26 2.91
CA TRP A 12 1.84 -3.95 4.27
C TRP A 12 0.64 -3.85 5.21
N ALA A 13 -0.46 -3.26 4.77
CA ALA A 13 -1.70 -3.20 5.56
C ALA A 13 -2.20 -4.61 5.93
N ALA A 14 -2.29 -5.52 4.95
CA ALA A 14 -2.66 -6.91 5.18
C ALA A 14 -1.67 -7.63 6.10
N ALA A 15 -0.36 -7.48 5.83
CA ALA A 15 0.69 -8.11 6.65
C ALA A 15 0.64 -7.66 8.13
N MET A 16 0.36 -6.38 8.38
CA MET A 16 0.23 -5.85 9.74
C MET A 16 -1.06 -6.27 10.46
N LEU A 17 -2.02 -6.87 9.76
CA LEU A 17 -3.23 -7.45 10.35
C LEU A 17 -3.15 -8.99 10.45
N ASP A 18 -2.12 -9.61 9.87
CA ASP A 18 -1.91 -11.05 9.92
C ASP A 18 -1.39 -11.49 11.30
N PRO A 19 -1.95 -12.54 11.93
CA PRO A 19 -1.45 -13.08 13.20
C PRO A 19 0.03 -13.45 13.15
N ALA A 20 0.59 -13.79 11.99
CA ALA A 20 2.01 -14.07 11.82
C ALA A 20 2.91 -12.85 12.09
N PHE A 21 2.34 -11.64 12.16
CA PHE A 21 3.05 -10.41 12.51
C PHE A 21 3.22 -10.22 14.03
N ASN A 22 2.53 -11.02 14.83
CA ASN A 22 2.53 -10.96 16.30
C ASN A 22 3.94 -10.99 16.93
N PRO A 23 4.93 -11.80 16.45
CA PRO A 23 6.29 -11.76 16.99
C PRO A 23 6.97 -10.38 16.85
N VAL A 24 6.64 -9.62 15.80
CA VAL A 24 7.17 -8.25 15.62
C VAL A 24 6.56 -7.32 16.65
N VAL A 25 5.26 -7.40 16.88
CA VAL A 25 4.55 -6.59 17.89
C VAL A 25 5.07 -6.90 19.29
N ASN A 26 5.19 -8.17 19.67
CA ASN A 26 5.71 -8.54 21.00
C ASN A 26 7.16 -8.07 21.21
N ALA A 27 7.98 -8.07 20.17
CA ALA A 27 9.34 -7.53 20.25
C ALA A 27 9.33 -6.02 20.53
N LEU A 28 8.41 -5.27 19.90
CA LEU A 28 8.23 -3.83 20.13
C LEU A 28 7.65 -3.53 21.53
N VAL A 29 6.76 -4.37 22.06
CA VAL A 29 6.30 -4.24 23.46
C VAL A 29 7.48 -4.47 24.41
N THR A 30 8.28 -5.51 24.15
CA THR A 30 9.44 -5.85 24.99
C THR A 30 10.50 -4.75 24.99
N SER A 31 10.70 -4.05 23.87
CA SER A 31 11.58 -2.88 23.79
C SER A 31 10.95 -1.59 24.35
N ASN A 32 9.70 -1.64 24.80
CA ASN A 32 8.93 -0.50 25.29
C ASN A 32 8.73 0.59 24.21
N ASP A 33 8.67 0.19 22.94
CA ASP A 33 8.36 1.07 21.80
C ASP A 33 6.85 1.18 21.54
N ILE A 34 6.07 0.20 22.02
CA ILE A 34 4.59 0.21 21.98
C ILE A 34 4.00 -0.24 23.33
N ASP A 35 2.76 0.16 23.60
CA ASP A 35 2.03 -0.17 24.83
C ASP A 35 1.73 -1.67 24.93
N SER A 36 1.87 -2.26 26.12
CA SER A 36 1.61 -3.69 26.37
C SER A 36 0.16 -4.10 26.17
N VAL A 37 -0.79 -3.16 26.08
CA VAL A 37 -2.17 -3.45 25.65
C VAL A 37 -2.23 -4.08 24.25
N PHE A 38 -1.20 -3.88 23.44
CA PHE A 38 -1.08 -4.50 22.11
C PHE A 38 -0.41 -5.88 22.15
N ASP A 39 -0.08 -6.40 23.33
CA ASP A 39 0.37 -7.79 23.47
C ASP A 39 -0.63 -8.74 22.81
N ASN A 40 -0.11 -9.73 22.08
CA ASN A 40 -0.88 -10.68 21.29
C ASN A 40 -1.67 -10.08 20.11
N ARG A 41 -1.34 -8.87 19.65
CA ARG A 41 -1.85 -8.33 18.39
C ARG A 41 -0.86 -8.61 17.24
N PRO A 42 -1.34 -8.84 16.01
CA PRO A 42 -2.74 -8.95 15.61
C PRO A 42 -3.42 -10.22 16.14
N ALA A 43 -4.73 -10.13 16.44
CA ALA A 43 -5.54 -11.29 16.85
C ALA A 43 -5.67 -12.32 15.72
N ALA A 44 -6.13 -13.54 16.03
CA ALA A 44 -6.41 -14.57 15.03
C ALA A 44 -7.45 -14.10 13.98
N PHE A 45 -7.48 -14.71 12.80
CA PHE A 45 -8.46 -14.37 11.75
C PHE A 45 -9.88 -14.85 12.07
N ASP A 46 -10.01 -15.90 12.87
CA ASP A 46 -11.27 -16.50 13.30
C ASP A 46 -11.75 -15.97 14.68
N ASP A 47 -11.06 -14.97 15.23
CA ASP A 47 -11.49 -14.29 16.44
C ASP A 47 -12.76 -13.47 16.19
N THR A 48 -13.89 -13.95 16.71
CA THR A 48 -15.20 -13.31 16.55
C THR A 48 -15.34 -11.99 17.30
N GLU A 49 -14.45 -11.70 18.26
CA GLU A 49 -14.46 -10.46 19.04
C GLU A 49 -13.63 -9.35 18.37
N THR A 50 -12.84 -9.67 17.35
CA THR A 50 -11.95 -8.72 16.67
C THR A 50 -12.35 -8.52 15.21
N LEU A 51 -12.89 -7.33 14.89
CA LEU A 51 -13.06 -6.90 13.50
C LEU A 51 -11.74 -6.33 12.94
N LYS A 52 -11.23 -6.94 11.88
CA LYS A 52 -10.05 -6.46 11.13
C LYS A 52 -10.50 -5.57 9.96
N THR A 53 -9.93 -4.37 9.86
CA THR A 53 -10.31 -3.39 8.84
C THR A 53 -9.10 -2.69 8.22
N VAL A 54 -9.16 -2.42 6.92
CA VAL A 54 -8.19 -1.61 6.17
C VAL A 54 -8.93 -0.44 5.55
N VAL A 55 -8.36 0.77 5.67
CA VAL A 55 -8.76 1.94 4.89
C VAL A 55 -7.64 2.22 3.90
N LEU A 56 -7.88 1.90 2.62
CA LEU A 56 -6.92 2.05 1.54
C LEU A 56 -7.28 3.28 0.70
N MET A 57 -6.33 4.17 0.46
CA MET A 57 -6.57 5.41 -0.28
C MET A 57 -5.50 5.64 -1.35
N THR A 58 -5.90 6.21 -2.48
CA THR A 58 -4.97 6.65 -3.53
C THR A 58 -5.48 7.89 -4.26
N ASP A 59 -4.56 8.68 -4.79
CA ASP A 59 -4.81 9.80 -5.71
C ASP A 59 -4.43 9.49 -7.17
N GLY A 60 -4.23 8.19 -7.49
CA GLY A 60 -3.80 7.79 -8.81
C GLY A 60 -4.00 6.30 -9.07
N LYS A 61 -3.14 5.74 -9.92
CA LYS A 61 -3.16 4.34 -10.34
C LYS A 61 -1.79 3.69 -10.18
N ASN A 62 -1.76 2.37 -10.08
CA ASN A 62 -0.49 1.66 -10.09
C ASN A 62 0.31 2.05 -11.34
N SER A 63 1.62 2.18 -11.16
CA SER A 63 2.52 2.67 -12.20
C SER A 63 3.73 1.77 -12.33
N SER A 64 4.34 1.78 -13.51
CA SER A 64 5.55 1.02 -13.74
C SER A 64 6.68 1.52 -12.83
N SER A 65 7.37 0.59 -12.19
CA SER A 65 8.51 0.89 -11.33
C SER A 65 9.79 0.30 -11.91
N MET A 66 10.89 0.99 -11.66
CA MET A 66 12.22 0.59 -12.10
C MET A 66 13.24 0.76 -10.99
N ARG A 67 14.31 -0.03 -11.08
CA ARG A 67 15.44 0.02 -10.16
C ARG A 67 16.72 0.19 -10.95
N ILE A 68 17.69 0.84 -10.31
CA ILE A 68 19.05 0.94 -10.84
C ILE A 68 19.65 -0.47 -10.77
N LYS A 69 20.33 -0.90 -11.84
CA LYS A 69 21.01 -2.19 -11.86
C LYS A 69 22.17 -2.19 -10.86
N SER A 70 22.42 -3.35 -10.25
CA SER A 70 23.38 -3.50 -9.15
C SER A 70 24.77 -2.94 -9.47
N TRP A 71 25.30 -3.18 -10.67
CA TRP A 71 26.63 -2.69 -11.07
C TRP A 71 26.79 -1.15 -10.98
N ALA A 72 25.69 -0.40 -10.95
CA ALA A 72 25.67 1.04 -10.80
C ALA A 72 25.04 1.48 -9.46
N TYR A 73 24.78 0.56 -8.53
CA TYR A 73 24.15 0.78 -7.24
C TYR A 73 24.60 -0.28 -6.21
N ASP A 74 25.91 -0.48 -6.06
CA ASP A 74 26.47 -1.49 -5.14
C ASP A 74 27.51 -0.95 -4.16
N SER A 75 27.79 0.36 -4.20
CA SER A 75 28.76 1.01 -3.32
C SER A 75 28.21 2.25 -2.61
N SER A 76 28.81 2.63 -1.48
CA SER A 76 28.47 3.86 -0.76
C SER A 76 28.64 5.12 -1.61
N SER A 77 29.62 5.12 -2.51
CA SER A 77 29.81 6.19 -3.50
C SER A 77 28.65 6.28 -4.48
N ASP A 78 28.11 5.15 -4.94
CA ASP A 78 26.93 5.17 -5.82
C ASP A 78 25.70 5.65 -5.08
N TYR A 79 25.47 5.19 -3.85
CA TYR A 79 24.35 5.69 -3.04
C TYR A 79 24.42 7.20 -2.86
N TYR A 80 25.62 7.73 -2.58
CA TYR A 80 25.85 9.17 -2.50
C TYR A 80 25.65 9.87 -3.85
N HIS A 81 26.04 9.25 -4.97
CA HIS A 81 25.80 9.77 -6.31
C HIS A 81 24.30 9.91 -6.59
N TRP A 82 23.52 8.83 -6.41
CA TRP A 82 22.11 8.80 -6.76
C TRP A 82 21.20 9.56 -5.78
N SER A 83 21.67 9.84 -4.56
CA SER A 83 20.98 10.77 -3.66
C SER A 83 21.05 12.23 -4.15
N ARG A 84 22.11 12.58 -4.90
CA ARG A 84 22.32 13.93 -5.47
C ARG A 84 21.81 14.06 -6.89
N TYR A 85 21.91 13.00 -7.69
CA TYR A 85 21.55 13.01 -9.10
C TYR A 85 20.43 12.04 -9.38
N ASN A 86 19.27 12.55 -9.81
CA ASN A 86 18.22 11.66 -10.26
C ASN A 86 18.68 10.86 -11.50
N LEU A 87 18.23 9.61 -11.62
CA LEU A 87 18.67 8.69 -12.69
C LEU A 87 18.51 9.31 -14.08
N TRP A 88 17.34 9.87 -14.38
CA TRP A 88 17.03 10.41 -15.71
C TRP A 88 17.86 11.65 -16.09
N TYR A 89 18.14 12.50 -15.12
CA TYR A 89 18.99 13.68 -15.27
C TYR A 89 20.42 13.26 -15.56
N TYR A 90 20.95 12.31 -14.79
CA TYR A 90 22.30 11.79 -15.01
C TYR A 90 22.42 11.12 -16.38
N LEU A 91 21.49 10.22 -16.73
CA LEU A 91 21.50 9.51 -18.01
C LEU A 91 21.40 10.49 -19.19
N ARG A 92 20.52 11.49 -19.14
CA ARG A 92 20.35 12.46 -20.23
C ARG A 92 21.56 13.35 -20.45
N ARG A 93 22.32 13.68 -19.40
CA ARG A 93 23.46 14.61 -19.48
C ARG A 93 24.81 13.94 -19.67
N ASN A 94 25.00 12.75 -19.10
CA ASN A 94 26.33 12.14 -18.97
C ASN A 94 26.45 10.79 -19.68
N VAL A 95 25.36 10.19 -20.13
CA VAL A 95 25.37 8.84 -20.73
C VAL A 95 24.73 8.89 -22.11
N ASN A 96 25.42 8.32 -23.11
CA ASN A 96 24.85 8.16 -24.44
C ASN A 96 23.53 7.36 -24.36
N ARG A 97 22.48 7.82 -25.06
CA ARG A 97 21.14 7.21 -25.06
C ARG A 97 21.16 5.70 -25.34
N HIS A 98 22.08 5.23 -26.17
CA HIS A 98 22.25 3.81 -26.49
C HIS A 98 22.53 2.94 -25.25
N TYR A 99 23.15 3.50 -24.21
CA TYR A 99 23.51 2.78 -22.98
C TYR A 99 22.51 2.96 -21.83
N HIS A 100 21.42 3.72 -22.00
CA HIS A 100 20.49 4.02 -20.90
C HIS A 100 19.92 2.75 -20.26
N SER A 101 19.50 1.77 -21.07
CA SER A 101 18.94 0.49 -20.60
C SER A 101 19.94 -0.38 -19.82
N ARG A 102 21.25 -0.06 -19.89
CA ARG A 102 22.26 -0.73 -19.06
C ARG A 102 22.18 -0.28 -17.60
N TYR A 103 21.57 0.84 -17.27
CA TYR A 103 21.56 1.37 -15.90
C TYR A 103 20.33 0.98 -15.07
N TYR A 104 19.25 0.50 -15.69
CA TYR A 104 18.01 0.19 -14.98
C TYR A 104 17.32 -1.06 -15.51
N TRP A 105 16.40 -1.59 -14.71
CA TRP A 105 15.49 -2.67 -15.06
C TRP A 105 14.10 -2.38 -14.48
N PHE A 106 13.05 -2.86 -15.14
CA PHE A 106 11.66 -2.71 -14.67
C PHE A 106 11.33 -3.81 -13.66
N THR A 107 10.82 -3.43 -12.49
CA THR A 107 10.38 -4.39 -11.47
C THR A 107 8.98 -4.93 -11.74
N HIS A 108 8.10 -4.05 -12.20
CA HIS A 108 6.74 -4.35 -12.60
C HIS A 108 6.21 -3.21 -13.48
N ASP A 109 5.19 -3.50 -14.27
CA ASP A 109 4.36 -2.49 -14.94
C ASP A 109 3.07 -2.20 -14.15
N ALA A 110 2.26 -1.27 -14.68
CA ALA A 110 1.00 -0.86 -14.06
C ALA A 110 0.00 -2.03 -13.95
N ALA A 111 -0.16 -2.83 -15.01
CA ALA A 111 -1.11 -3.94 -15.04
C ALA A 111 -0.73 -5.06 -14.07
N GLN A 112 0.59 -5.35 -13.95
CA GLN A 112 1.11 -6.23 -12.92
C GLN A 112 0.83 -5.67 -11.51
N GLY A 113 0.95 -4.35 -11.33
CA GLY A 113 0.59 -3.69 -10.07
C GLY A 113 -0.90 -3.84 -9.72
N ASP A 114 -1.79 -3.73 -10.71
CA ASP A 114 -3.23 -3.91 -10.51
C ASP A 114 -3.58 -5.37 -10.18
N ALA A 115 -2.99 -6.33 -10.89
CA ALA A 115 -3.17 -7.76 -10.59
C ALA A 115 -2.69 -8.11 -9.17
N LEU A 116 -1.52 -7.60 -8.76
CA LEU A 116 -1.03 -7.80 -7.40
C LEU A 116 -1.94 -7.16 -6.35
N LEU A 117 -2.51 -5.99 -6.63
CA LEU A 117 -3.47 -5.37 -5.72
C LEU A 117 -4.71 -6.26 -5.58
N ASP A 118 -5.29 -6.70 -6.69
CA ASP A 118 -6.48 -7.55 -6.71
C ASP A 118 -6.25 -8.86 -5.93
N ASP A 119 -5.13 -9.55 -6.16
CA ASP A 119 -4.75 -10.76 -5.44
C ASP A 119 -4.70 -10.55 -3.91
N ILE A 120 -4.09 -9.45 -3.46
CA ILE A 120 -3.98 -9.14 -2.03
C ILE A 120 -5.34 -8.77 -1.45
N CYS A 121 -6.16 -7.98 -2.16
CA CYS A 121 -7.49 -7.59 -1.68
C CYS A 121 -8.40 -8.82 -1.60
N ASN A 122 -8.35 -9.73 -2.56
CA ASN A 122 -9.12 -10.98 -2.54
C ASN A 122 -8.69 -11.87 -1.37
N ALA A 123 -7.38 -12.10 -1.19
CA ALA A 123 -6.88 -12.87 -0.05
C ALA A 123 -7.26 -12.25 1.31
N SER A 124 -7.24 -10.92 1.40
CA SER A 124 -7.62 -10.18 2.61
C SER A 124 -9.13 -10.31 2.90
N LYS A 125 -9.98 -10.19 1.87
CA LYS A 125 -11.44 -10.39 1.99
C LYS A 125 -11.77 -11.84 2.40
N ASP A 126 -11.09 -12.82 1.81
CA ASP A 126 -11.25 -14.25 2.16
C ASP A 126 -10.84 -14.54 3.60
N ALA A 127 -9.87 -13.80 4.14
CA ALA A 127 -9.45 -13.86 5.54
C ALA A 127 -10.37 -13.06 6.50
N GLY A 128 -11.48 -12.50 6.00
CA GLY A 128 -12.44 -11.74 6.80
C GLY A 128 -12.06 -10.29 7.10
N ILE A 129 -11.03 -9.74 6.42
CA ILE A 129 -10.66 -8.32 6.57
C ILE A 129 -11.63 -7.46 5.76
N VAL A 130 -12.23 -6.46 6.40
CA VAL A 130 -13.07 -5.46 5.74
C VAL A 130 -12.19 -4.37 5.12
N ILE A 131 -12.33 -4.14 3.81
CA ILE A 131 -11.55 -3.16 3.07
C ILE A 131 -12.46 -2.02 2.64
N TRP A 132 -12.19 -0.84 3.18
CA TRP A 132 -12.71 0.44 2.72
C TRP A 132 -11.71 1.05 1.75
N SER A 133 -12.15 1.40 0.55
CA SER A 133 -11.27 1.98 -0.46
C SER A 133 -11.73 3.39 -0.86
N ILE A 134 -10.77 4.30 -1.00
CA ILE A 134 -11.00 5.70 -1.35
C ILE A 134 -10.15 6.04 -2.58
N GLY A 135 -10.82 6.36 -3.69
CA GLY A 135 -10.18 6.93 -4.88
C GLY A 135 -10.38 8.45 -4.89
N PHE A 136 -9.32 9.21 -4.61
CA PHE A 136 -9.33 10.67 -4.58
C PHE A 136 -8.85 11.24 -5.91
N GLU A 137 -9.66 12.03 -6.62
CA GLU A 137 -9.27 12.63 -7.91
C GLU A 137 -8.74 11.60 -8.95
N VAL A 138 -9.26 10.38 -8.91
CA VAL A 138 -8.85 9.28 -9.80
C VAL A 138 -9.61 9.26 -11.12
N ASP A 139 -8.93 8.82 -12.18
CA ASP A 139 -9.57 8.47 -13.45
C ASP A 139 -10.44 7.20 -13.31
N ASP A 140 -11.22 6.87 -14.33
CA ASP A 140 -12.16 5.73 -14.27
C ASP A 140 -11.43 4.41 -14.03
N HIS A 141 -10.23 4.23 -14.60
CA HIS A 141 -9.45 3.04 -14.36
C HIS A 141 -8.98 2.94 -12.89
N GLY A 142 -8.46 4.03 -12.31
CA GLY A 142 -8.11 4.07 -10.88
C GLY A 142 -9.31 3.84 -9.98
N ALA A 143 -10.47 4.39 -10.34
CA ALA A 143 -11.73 4.17 -9.63
C ALA A 143 -12.15 2.69 -9.67
N ASP A 144 -12.11 2.05 -10.85
CA ASP A 144 -12.47 0.63 -11.02
C ASP A 144 -11.55 -0.29 -10.20
N VAL A 145 -10.23 -0.03 -10.25
CA VAL A 145 -9.24 -0.78 -9.46
C VAL A 145 -9.52 -0.66 -7.95
N MET A 146 -9.81 0.54 -7.46
CA MET A 146 -10.12 0.77 -6.05
C MET A 146 -11.47 0.17 -5.65
N ALA A 147 -12.49 0.24 -6.52
CA ALA A 147 -13.80 -0.34 -6.29
C ALA A 147 -13.74 -1.87 -6.18
N ASN A 148 -12.95 -2.54 -7.04
CA ASN A 148 -12.76 -3.99 -7.00
C ASN A 148 -12.06 -4.47 -5.70
N CYS A 149 -11.15 -3.66 -5.17
CA CYS A 149 -10.46 -3.97 -3.91
C CYS A 149 -11.40 -3.84 -2.69
N ALA A 150 -12.45 -3.00 -2.76
CA ALA A 150 -13.39 -2.81 -1.66
C ALA A 150 -14.15 -4.11 -1.31
N SER A 151 -14.52 -4.29 -0.04
CA SER A 151 -15.29 -5.47 0.38
C SER A 151 -16.71 -5.52 -0.16
N SER A 152 -17.29 -4.37 -0.51
CA SER A 152 -18.57 -4.28 -1.23
C SER A 152 -18.69 -2.90 -1.90
N PRO A 153 -19.71 -2.67 -2.76
CA PRO A 153 -19.97 -1.36 -3.35
C PRO A 153 -20.16 -0.23 -2.32
N SER A 154 -20.65 -0.54 -1.11
CA SER A 154 -20.82 0.46 -0.03
C SER A 154 -19.52 0.78 0.72
N HIS A 155 -18.44 0.03 0.47
CA HIS A 155 -17.13 0.27 1.07
C HIS A 155 -16.20 1.09 0.17
N PHE A 156 -16.64 1.43 -1.06
CA PHE A 156 -15.88 2.27 -1.99
C PHE A 156 -16.38 3.71 -1.98
N PHE A 157 -15.44 4.66 -1.93
CA PHE A 157 -15.70 6.08 -2.07
C PHE A 157 -14.86 6.65 -3.21
N ARG A 158 -15.51 7.16 -4.25
CA ARG A 158 -14.88 8.04 -5.25
C ARG A 158 -15.10 9.48 -4.80
N VAL A 159 -14.02 10.20 -4.57
CA VAL A 159 -14.03 11.51 -3.92
C VAL A 159 -13.30 12.52 -4.80
N GLU A 160 -13.81 13.75 -4.86
CA GLU A 160 -13.17 14.88 -5.54
C GLU A 160 -13.10 16.09 -4.59
N GLY A 161 -12.02 16.89 -4.66
CA GLY A 161 -11.91 18.15 -3.93
C GLY A 161 -11.89 18.02 -2.39
N ILE A 162 -12.82 18.67 -1.69
CA ILE A 162 -12.81 18.73 -0.20
C ILE A 162 -13.62 17.63 0.47
N GLU A 163 -14.24 16.73 -0.30
CA GLU A 163 -15.17 15.70 0.20
C GLU A 163 -14.48 14.54 0.94
N ILE A 164 -13.15 14.58 1.07
CA ILE A 164 -12.37 13.52 1.72
C ILE A 164 -12.74 13.35 3.20
N SER A 165 -13.07 14.46 3.89
CA SER A 165 -13.51 14.39 5.29
C SER A 165 -14.84 13.64 5.44
N GLU A 166 -15.74 13.79 4.47
CA GLU A 166 -17.05 13.12 4.50
C GLU A 166 -16.92 11.61 4.33
N ALA A 167 -15.98 11.16 3.47
CA ALA A 167 -15.66 9.75 3.30
C ALA A 167 -15.12 9.14 4.60
N PHE A 168 -14.15 9.79 5.25
CA PHE A 168 -13.61 9.30 6.54
C PHE A 168 -14.66 9.31 7.65
N ASP A 169 -15.51 10.35 7.70
CA ASP A 169 -16.62 10.42 8.66
C ASP A 169 -17.64 9.29 8.44
N ALA A 170 -17.94 8.95 7.19
CA ALA A 170 -18.83 7.83 6.86
C ALA A 170 -18.24 6.49 7.30
N ILE A 171 -16.95 6.25 7.02
CA ILE A 171 -16.23 5.04 7.45
C ILE A 171 -16.21 4.94 8.97
N ALA A 172 -15.86 6.04 9.67
CA ALA A 172 -15.79 6.07 11.12
C ALA A 172 -17.16 5.76 11.78
N ARG A 173 -18.25 6.29 11.23
CA ARG A 173 -19.61 5.97 11.73
C ARG A 173 -19.93 4.48 11.57
N GLN A 174 -19.63 3.88 10.43
CA GLN A 174 -19.94 2.47 10.16
C GLN A 174 -19.10 1.53 11.04
N ILE A 175 -17.80 1.82 11.21
CA ILE A 175 -16.93 1.04 12.11
C ILE A 175 -17.42 1.14 13.57
N ASN A 176 -17.83 2.33 14.03
CA ASN A 176 -18.31 2.52 15.39
C ASN A 176 -19.67 1.86 15.65
N GLN A 177 -20.58 1.84 14.66
CA GLN A 177 -21.86 1.15 14.79
C GLN A 177 -21.66 -0.37 15.02
N LEU A 178 -20.72 -0.98 14.30
CA LEU A 178 -20.38 -2.41 14.46
C LEU A 178 -19.83 -2.74 15.86
N ARG A 179 -19.22 -1.78 16.54
CA ARG A 179 -18.73 -1.93 17.91
C ARG A 179 -19.82 -1.82 18.97
N LEU A 180 -20.95 -1.16 18.67
CA LEU A 180 -22.05 -0.95 19.63
C LEU A 180 -23.09 -2.07 19.62
N THR A 181 -23.11 -2.90 18.57
CA THR A 181 -24.04 -4.02 18.40
C THR A 181 -23.46 -5.38 18.81
N GLN A 182 -22.18 -5.42 19.21
CA GLN A 182 -21.47 -6.60 19.71
C GLN A 182 -21.28 -6.50 21.22
#